data_AF-A0A3D4E8Q0-F1
#
_entry.id   AF-A0A3D4E8Q0-F1
#
_cell.length_a   1.000
_cell.length_b   1.000
_cell.length_c   1.000
_cell.angle_alpha   90.00
_cell.angle_beta   90.00
_cell.angle_gamma   90.00
#
_symmetry.space_group_name_H-M   'P 1'
#
loop_
_entity.id
_entity.type
_entity.pdbx_description
1 polymer ?
#
loop_
_entity_poly.entity_id
_entity_poly.type
_entity_poly.pdbx_seq_one_letter_code
_entity_poly.pdbx_strand_id
1 'polypeptide(L)' 'MFYKLIERKRDEWLKSNGCTVGNLTRYIEEKGKLRDAQIEAVKTYLFLKIKCKNKPLWQLFS' A
#
# COMPACT_ATOMS: atom_id res chain seq x y z
N MET A 1 9.87 -7.73 12.18
CA MET A 1 10.17 -8.36 10.89
C MET A 1 9.74 -7.39 9.78
N PHE A 2 10.55 -7.22 8.73
CA PHE A 2 10.48 -6.11 7.76
C PHE A 2 9.09 -5.84 7.16
N TYR A 3 8.26 -6.87 6.97
CA TYR A 3 6.90 -6.71 6.44
C TYR A 3 6.01 -5.83 7.32
N LYS A 4 6.11 -5.93 8.66
CA LYS A 4 5.32 -5.09 9.59
C LYS A 4 5.65 -3.60 9.47
N LEU A 5 6.90 -3.28 9.13
CA LEU A 5 7.32 -1.90 8.92
C LEU A 5 6.73 -1.35 7.60
N ILE A 6 6.71 -2.17 6.54
CA ILE A 6 6.07 -1.83 5.27
C ILE A 6 4.58 -1.61 5.47
N GLU A 7 3.89 -2.53 6.16
CA GLU A 7 2.46 -2.42 6.47
C GLU A 7 2.15 -1.12 7.19
N ARG A 8 2.90 -0.80 8.26
CA ARG A 8 2.71 0.44 9.02
C ARG A 8 2.88 1.68 8.13
N LYS A 9 3.94 1.74 7.32
CA LYS A 9 4.21 2.89 6.44
C LYS A 9 3.22 3.02 5.29
N ARG A 10 2.76 1.89 4.75
CA ARG A 10 1.69 1.82 3.77
C ARG A 10 0.40 2.40 4.36
N ASP A 11 0.03 2.01 5.57
CA ASP A 11 -1.20 2.47 6.21
C ASP A 11 -1.14 3.97 6.56
N GLU A 12 0.02 4.45 7.03
CA GLU A 12 0.28 5.89 7.19
C GLU A 12 0.11 6.65 5.87
N TRP A 13 0.65 6.13 4.77
CA TRP A 13 0.51 6.76 3.46
C TRP A 13 -0.93 6.72 2.93
N LEU A 14 -1.63 5.60 3.06
CA LEU A 14 -3.02 5.46 2.62
C LEU A 14 -3.96 6.43 3.36
N LYS A 15 -3.66 6.76 4.62
CA LYS A 15 -4.39 7.75 5.42
C LYS A 15 -3.97 9.20 5.16
N SER A 16 -2.90 9.42 4.41
CA SER A 16 -2.40 10.78 4.14
C SER A 16 -3.19 11.48 3.04
N ASN A 17 -3.33 12.81 3.15
CA ASN A 17 -3.96 13.65 2.12
C ASN A 17 -3.25 13.61 0.76
N GLY A 18 -2.00 13.11 0.72
CA GLY A 18 -1.22 12.93 -0.51
C GLY A 18 -1.38 11.56 -1.17
N CYS A 19 -2.31 10.71 -0.70
CA CYS A 19 -2.58 9.41 -1.30
C CYS A 19 -3.43 9.56 -2.57
N THR A 20 -2.83 9.32 -3.73
CA THR A 20 -3.54 9.39 -5.02
C THR A 20 -4.43 8.17 -5.29
N VAL A 21 -4.28 7.08 -4.53
CA VAL A 21 -4.98 5.81 -4.76
C VAL A 21 -6.08 5.51 -3.74
N GLY A 22 -6.36 6.42 -2.80
CA GLY A 22 -7.34 6.18 -1.72
C GLY A 22 -8.74 5.83 -2.24
N ASN A 23 -9.21 6.53 -3.27
CA ASN A 23 -10.51 6.25 -3.90
C ASN A 23 -10.52 4.89 -4.61
N LEU A 24 -9.40 4.49 -5.22
CA LEU A 24 -9.27 3.20 -5.89
C LEU A 24 -9.27 2.04 -4.87
N THR A 25 -8.52 2.17 -3.78
CA THR A 25 -8.49 1.14 -2.73
C THR A 25 -9.86 0.98 -2.09
N ARG A 26 -10.56 2.09 -1.83
CA ARG A 26 -11.93 2.09 -1.30
C ARG A 26 -12.91 1.41 -2.26
N TYR A 27 -12.85 1.74 -3.55
CA TYR A 27 -13.69 1.09 -4.57
C TYR A 27 -13.48 -0.42 -4.61
N ILE A 28 -12.22 -0.89 -4.53
CA ILE A 28 -11.89 -2.32 -4.52
C ILE A 28 -12.50 -3.02 -3.30
N GLU A 29 -12.41 -2.40 -2.12
CA GLU A 29 -13.01 -2.90 -0.88
C GLU A 29 -14.53 -2.96 -0.98
N GLU A 30 -15.18 -1.88 -1.45
CA GLU A 30 -16.64 -1.78 -1.59
C GLU A 30 -17.20 -2.78 -2.61
N LYS A 31 -16.43 -3.14 -3.65
CA LYS A 31 -16.87 -4.15 -4.63
C LYS A 31 -16.91 -5.56 -4.06
N GLY A 32 -16.19 -5.86 -2.99
CA GLY A 32 -16.23 -7.16 -2.31
C GLY A 32 -15.85 -8.35 -3.19
N LYS A 33 -15.06 -8.13 -4.26
CA LYS A 33 -14.65 -9.19 -5.22
C LYS A 33 -13.32 -9.86 -4.88
N LEU A 34 -12.60 -9.34 -3.88
CA LEU A 34 -11.29 -9.81 -3.46
C LEU A 34 -11.33 -10.17 -1.97
N ARG A 35 -10.57 -11.22 -1.59
CA ARG A 35 -10.35 -11.57 -0.19
C ARG A 35 -9.41 -10.56 0.47
N ASP A 36 -9.46 -10.46 1.80
CA ASP A 36 -8.63 -9.55 2.58
C ASP A 36 -7.15 -9.61 2.19
N ALA A 37 -6.58 -10.81 2.09
CA ALA A 37 -5.18 -10.98 1.68
C ALA A 37 -4.87 -10.42 0.28
N GLN A 38 -5.82 -10.48 -0.66
CA GLN A 38 -5.65 -9.92 -1.99
C GLN A 38 -5.74 -8.38 -1.97
N ILE A 39 -6.65 -7.83 -1.17
CA ILE A 39 -6.77 -6.38 -0.96
C ILE A 39 -5.48 -5.83 -0.35
N GLU A 40 -4.95 -6.50 0.68
CA GLU A 40 -3.71 -6.11 1.35
C GLU A 40 -2.50 -6.19 0.42
N ALA A 41 -2.43 -7.20 -0.45
CA ALA A 41 -1.40 -7.29 -1.49
C ALA A 41 -1.47 -6.12 -2.48
N VAL A 42 -2.66 -5.74 -2.94
CA VAL A 42 -2.86 -4.59 -3.83
C VAL A 42 -2.43 -3.29 -3.17
N LYS A 43 -2.85 -3.05 -1.92
CA LYS A 43 -2.45 -1.85 -1.15
C LYS A 43 -0.93 -1.75 -1.03
N THR A 44 -0.27 -2.85 -0.67
CA THR A 44 1.19 -2.91 -0.54
C THR A 44 1.89 -2.67 -1.88
N TYR A 45 1.40 -3.29 -2.96
CA TYR A 45 1.92 -3.07 -4.31
C TYR A 45 1.83 -1.60 -4.71
N LEU A 46 0.67 -0.97 -4.54
CA LEU A 46 0.46 0.44 -4.90
C LEU A 46 1.35 1.38 -4.10
N PHE A 47 1.54 1.12 -2.80
CA PHE A 47 2.47 1.87 -1.96
C PHE A 47 3.90 1.78 -2.47
N LEU A 48 4.41 0.57 -2.72
CA LEU A 48 5.77 0.38 -3.23
C LEU A 48 5.96 1.00 -4.62
N LYS A 49 4.94 0.90 -5.48
CA LYS A 49 4.96 1.42 -6.85
C LYS A 49 4.94 2.94 -6.90
N ILE A 50 4.02 3.56 -6.18
CA ILE A 50 3.74 5.00 -6.29
C ILE A 50 4.55 5.79 -5.27
N LYS A 51 4.41 5.48 -3.98
CA LYS A 51 5.08 6.24 -2.91
C LYS A 51 6.58 5.98 -2.88
N CYS A 52 6.97 4.71 -2.97
CA CYS A 52 8.38 4.32 -2.95
C CYS A 52 9.06 4.33 -4.33
N LYS A 53 8.31 4.68 -5.39
CA LYS A 53 8.81 4.78 -6.77
C LYS A 53 9.52 3.52 -7.27
N ASN A 54 9.08 2.34 -6.82
CA ASN A 54 9.69 1.05 -7.18
C ASN A 54 11.20 0.93 -6.87
N LYS A 55 11.72 1.71 -5.91
CA LYS A 55 13.12 1.56 -5.50
C LYS A 55 13.35 0.20 -4.84
N PRO A 56 14.57 -0.38 -4.96
CA PRO A 56 14.95 -1.56 -4.22
C PRO A 56 14.70 -1.40 -2.72
N LEU A 57 14.21 -2.45 -2.06
CA LEU A 57 13.85 -2.40 -0.63
C LEU A 57 15.04 -1.94 0.24
N TRP A 58 16.25 -2.38 -0.06
CA TRP A 58 17.44 -1.98 0.69
C TRP A 58 17.69 -0.45 0.68
N GLN A 59 17.28 0.27 -0.36
CA GLN A 59 17.38 1.74 -0.43
C GLN A 59 16.26 2.46 0.34
N LEU A 60 15.17 1.75 0.65
CA LEU A 60 14.05 2.29 1.42
C LEU A 60 14.28 2.15 2.93
N PHE A 61 15.22 1.28 3.32
CA PHE A 61 15.57 0.97 4.71
C PHE A 61 17.01 1.34 5.08
N SER A 62 17.78 1.91 4.15
CA SER A 62 19.12 2.47 4.39
C SER A 62 19.06 3.82 5.09
#